data_AF-A0A0Q4RW99-F1
#
_entry.id   AF-A0A0Q4RW99-F1
#
_cell.length_a   1.000
_cell.length_b   1.000
_cell.length_c   1.000
_cell.angle_alpha   90.00
_cell.angle_beta   90.00
_cell.angle_gamma   90.00
#
_symmetry.space_group_name_H-M   'P 1'
#
loop_
_entity.id
_entity.type
_entity.pdbx_description
1 polymer ?
#
loop_
_entity_poly.entity_id
_entity_poly.type
_entity_poly.pdbx_seq_one_letter_code
_entity_poly.pdbx_strand_id
1 'polypeptide(L)'
;MDIFGLHGLDTQVVRAGNIVHNKTYTSGGGIGGGGLNQQEALLTHTERKFFNDIIDDVEPGDHLVMRGQLNPCKPGCQPAIRRFVLDNNVTAEYHASDTGMKYTWEKKNGKIYQTETDGINVKKYEYNMDTLRRKLCK
;
A
#
# COMPACT_ATOMS: atom_id res chain seq x y z
N MET A 1 13.51 18.53 -22.46
CA MET A 1 13.96 17.45 -21.57
C MET A 1 12.73 16.76 -21.04
N ASP A 2 12.48 15.54 -21.49
CA ASP A 2 11.29 14.77 -21.16
C ASP A 2 11.34 14.35 -19.69
N ILE A 3 10.46 14.97 -18.90
CA ILE A 3 10.26 14.83 -17.45
C ILE A 3 9.51 13.51 -17.21
N PHE A 4 10.15 12.37 -17.52
CA PHE A 4 9.58 11.05 -17.25
C PHE A 4 9.79 10.66 -15.77
N GLY A 5 8.85 11.10 -14.93
CA GLY A 5 8.21 10.27 -13.89
C GLY A 5 9.09 9.37 -13.02
N LEU A 6 10.06 9.94 -12.29
CA LEU A 6 10.64 9.28 -11.12
C LEU A 6 9.59 9.31 -9.98
N HIS A 7 8.80 8.26 -9.83
CA HIS A 7 7.83 8.17 -8.72
C HIS A 7 8.49 7.44 -7.55
N GLY A 8 8.85 8.19 -6.51
CA GLY A 8 9.30 7.65 -5.24
C GLY A 8 8.12 7.21 -4.38
N LEU A 9 8.23 6.03 -3.77
CA LEU A 9 7.38 5.56 -2.69
C LEU A 9 8.22 5.57 -1.41
N ASP A 10 7.92 6.49 -0.51
CA ASP A 10 8.49 6.50 0.83
C ASP A 10 7.70 5.54 1.72
N THR A 11 8.39 4.64 2.40
CA THR A 11 7.75 3.66 3.28
C THR A 11 8.43 3.65 4.64
N GLN A 12 7.62 3.65 5.69
CA GLN A 12 8.06 3.67 7.07
C GLN A 12 7.26 2.64 7.86
N VAL A 13 7.91 1.92 8.75
CA VAL A 13 7.28 1.02 9.71
C VAL A 13 7.45 1.66 11.08
N VAL A 14 6.33 1.92 11.75
CA VAL A 14 6.29 2.53 13.07
C VAL A 14 5.84 1.49 14.08
N ARG A 15 6.69 1.22 15.07
CA ARG A 15 6.44 0.31 16.19
C ARG A 15 6.37 1.12 17.48
N ALA A 16 5.21 1.12 18.14
CA ALA A 16 4.99 1.86 19.39
C ALA A 16 5.43 3.35 19.32
N GLY A 17 5.28 3.99 18.16
CA GLY A 17 5.68 5.38 17.92
C GLY A 17 7.12 5.60 17.45
N ASN A 18 7.95 4.56 17.40
CA ASN A 18 9.31 4.62 16.88
C ASN A 18 9.37 4.10 15.44
N ILE A 19 10.10 4.78 14.56
CA ILE A 19 10.35 4.31 13.20
C ILE A 19 11.38 3.19 13.28
N VAL A 20 10.96 1.95 13.06
CA VAL A 20 11.83 0.76 13.08
C VAL A 20 12.39 0.42 11.71
N HIS A 21 11.71 0.82 10.65
CA HIS A 21 12.17 0.64 9.28
C HIS A 21 11.77 1.87 8.47
N ASN A 22 12.70 2.42 7.70
CA ASN A 22 12.43 3.49 6.73
C ASN A 22 13.19 3.16 5.45
N LYS A 23 12.45 3.05 4.36
CA LYS A 23 13.03 2.77 3.06
C LYS A 23 12.24 3.49 1.99
N THR A 24 12.97 4.22 1.15
CA THR A 24 12.41 4.86 -0.04
C THR A 24 12.64 3.96 -1.24
N TYR A 25 11.57 3.61 -1.93
CA TYR A 25 11.60 2.82 -3.15
C TYR A 25 11.38 3.74 -4.34
N THR A 26 12.33 3.80 -5.28
CA THR A 26 12.15 4.55 -6.52
C THR A 26 11.66 3.62 -7.60
N SER A 27 10.48 3.89 -8.17
CA SER A 27 10.05 3.24 -9.41
C SER A 27 10.79 3.88 -10.58
N GLY A 28 11.93 3.29 -10.97
CA GLY A 28 12.70 3.70 -12.13
C GLY A 28 13.82 2.72 -12.46
N GLY A 29 13.79 2.14 -13.67
CA GLY A 29 14.94 1.44 -14.26
C GLY A 29 14.85 -0.08 -14.30
N GLY A 30 13.93 -0.63 -15.10
CA GLY A 30 14.16 -1.93 -15.74
C GLY A 30 14.81 -1.69 -17.10
N ILE A 31 16.05 -2.14 -17.29
CA ILE A 31 16.67 -2.28 -18.62
C ILE A 31 15.78 -3.21 -19.43
N GLY A 32 15.26 -2.76 -20.58
CA GLY A 32 14.62 -3.66 -21.53
C GLY A 32 13.50 -3.00 -22.33
N GLY A 33 13.88 -2.34 -23.42
CA GLY A 33 12.95 -2.18 -24.55
C GLY A 33 12.61 -3.57 -25.10
N GLY A 34 11.41 -4.03 -24.82
CA GLY A 34 10.90 -5.32 -25.30
C GLY A 34 9.59 -5.60 -24.59
N GLY A 35 8.50 -5.72 -25.34
CA GLY A 35 7.14 -5.81 -24.81
C GLY A 35 7.00 -6.85 -23.70
N LEU A 36 6.96 -6.37 -22.45
CA LEU A 36 6.68 -7.20 -21.28
C LEU A 36 5.15 -7.38 -21.19
N ASN A 37 4.73 -8.63 -21.16
CA ASN A 37 3.32 -9.01 -20.94
C ASN A 37 2.81 -8.39 -19.63
N GLN A 38 1.54 -7.97 -19.59
CA GLN A 38 0.92 -7.29 -18.43
C GLN A 38 1.15 -8.01 -17.08
N GLN A 39 1.35 -9.32 -17.08
CA GLN A 39 1.64 -10.13 -15.89
C GLN A 39 3.07 -9.93 -15.33
N GLU A 40 4.06 -9.58 -16.17
CA GLU A 40 5.44 -9.30 -15.75
C GLU A 40 5.62 -7.85 -15.32
N ALA A 41 4.85 -6.91 -15.89
CA ALA A 41 4.74 -5.55 -15.38
C ALA A 41 4.16 -5.52 -13.95
N LEU A 42 3.26 -6.47 -13.63
CA LEU A 42 2.72 -6.69 -12.28
C LEU A 42 3.77 -7.24 -11.28
N LEU A 43 4.88 -7.82 -11.76
CA LEU A 43 5.99 -8.33 -10.94
C LEU A 43 7.07 -7.26 -10.65
N THR A 44 7.12 -6.19 -11.44
CA THR A 44 8.04 -5.05 -11.24
C THR A 44 7.51 -3.97 -10.29
N HIS A 45 6.29 -4.13 -9.75
CA HIS A 45 5.74 -3.19 -8.77
C HIS A 45 6.57 -3.15 -7.49
N THR A 46 7.12 -1.97 -7.20
CA THR A 46 7.84 -1.62 -5.97
C THR A 46 7.14 -2.07 -4.69
N GLU A 47 5.81 -2.12 -4.69
CA GLU A 47 5.01 -2.50 -3.52
C GLU A 47 5.19 -3.96 -3.10
N ARG A 48 5.43 -4.89 -4.03
CA ARG A 48 5.61 -6.31 -3.68
C ARG A 48 7.02 -6.58 -3.14
N LYS A 49 8.02 -5.84 -3.65
CA LYS A 49 9.36 -5.81 -3.07
C LYS A 49 9.32 -5.26 -1.65
N PHE A 50 8.58 -4.18 -1.42
CA PHE A 50 8.38 -3.63 -0.09
C PHE A 50 7.84 -4.68 0.87
N PHE A 51 6.69 -5.32 0.57
CA PHE A 51 6.13 -6.33 1.48
C PHE A 51 7.10 -7.48 1.76
N ASN A 52 7.83 -7.96 0.76
CA ASN A 52 8.78 -9.06 0.96
C ASN A 52 10.02 -8.63 1.75
N ASP A 53 10.42 -7.36 1.67
CA ASP A 53 11.53 -6.80 2.44
C ASP A 53 11.16 -6.62 3.92
N ILE A 54 9.91 -6.22 4.19
CA ILE A 54 9.45 -5.96 5.56
C ILE A 54 8.76 -7.16 6.23
N ILE A 55 8.45 -8.24 5.50
CA ILE A 55 7.65 -9.36 6.07
C ILE A 55 8.33 -10.04 7.26
N ASP A 56 9.67 -10.09 7.26
CA ASP A 56 10.45 -10.68 8.35
C ASP A 56 10.66 -9.68 9.50
N ASP A 57 10.55 -8.38 9.21
CA ASP A 57 10.78 -7.29 10.17
C ASP A 57 9.51 -6.79 10.86
N VAL A 58 8.32 -7.00 10.29
CA VAL A 58 7.06 -6.52 10.86
C VAL A 58 6.55 -7.40 12.00
N GLU A 59 6.04 -6.75 13.04
CA GLU A 59 5.40 -7.40 14.17
C GLU A 59 3.90 -7.04 14.22
N PRO A 60 3.06 -7.96 14.73
CA PRO A 60 1.64 -7.70 14.89
C PRO A 60 1.40 -6.47 15.79
N GLY A 61 0.66 -5.49 15.27
CA GLY A 61 0.43 -4.20 15.91
C GLY A 61 1.26 -3.04 15.33
N ASP A 62 2.20 -3.31 14.43
CA ASP A 62 2.93 -2.25 13.74
C ASP A 62 2.03 -1.39 12.83
N HIS A 63 2.49 -0.17 12.58
CA HIS A 63 1.86 0.79 11.69
C HIS A 63 2.74 1.09 10.48
N LEU A 64 2.32 0.63 9.31
CA LEU A 64 2.99 0.87 8.04
C LEU A 64 2.54 2.21 7.48
N VAL A 65 3.45 3.18 7.36
CA VAL A 65 3.21 4.47 6.73
C VAL A 65 3.81 4.46 5.34
N MET A 66 2.97 4.62 4.32
CA MET A 66 3.39 4.70 2.92
C MET A 66 3.04 6.08 2.36
N ARG A 67 3.95 6.68 1.61
CA ARG A 67 3.74 7.98 0.96
C ARG A 67 4.20 7.88 -0.47
N GLY A 68 3.25 7.92 -1.40
CA GLY A 68 3.54 7.91 -2.82
C GLY A 68 3.04 9.18 -3.49
N GLN A 69 3.58 9.47 -4.67
CA GLN A 69 3.05 10.55 -5.49
C GLN A 69 1.65 10.19 -6.00
N LEU A 70 1.48 9.00 -6.59
CA LEU A 70 0.23 8.55 -7.21
C LEU A 70 -0.63 7.72 -6.26
N ASN A 71 -1.92 7.56 -6.60
CA ASN A 71 -2.83 6.66 -5.89
C ASN A 71 -2.43 5.18 -6.07
N PRO A 72 -2.63 4.33 -5.05
CA PRO A 72 -2.27 2.92 -5.14
C PRO A 72 -3.11 2.22 -6.23
N CYS A 73 -2.44 1.56 -7.18
CA CYS A 73 -3.09 0.99 -8.37
C CYS A 73 -4.17 -0.06 -8.03
N LYS A 74 -5.26 -0.04 -8.80
CA LYS A 74 -6.27 -1.10 -8.91
C LYS A 74 -6.22 -1.62 -10.36
N PRO A 75 -5.82 -2.88 -10.65
CA PRO A 75 -5.60 -4.03 -9.75
C PRO A 75 -4.13 -4.23 -9.30
N GLY A 76 -3.92 -4.73 -8.07
CA GLY A 76 -2.59 -5.14 -7.58
C GLY A 76 -2.28 -4.68 -6.14
N CYS A 77 -2.07 -3.37 -5.95
CA CYS A 77 -1.44 -2.84 -4.74
C CYS A 77 -2.39 -2.82 -3.54
N GLN A 78 -3.62 -2.32 -3.73
CA GLN A 78 -4.63 -2.33 -2.66
C GLN A 78 -4.96 -3.73 -2.12
N PRO A 79 -5.25 -4.76 -2.94
CA PRO A 79 -5.52 -6.10 -2.41
C PRO A 79 -4.29 -6.72 -1.73
N ALA A 80 -3.06 -6.43 -2.20
CA ALA A 80 -1.83 -6.88 -1.54
C ALA A 80 -1.69 -6.27 -0.13
N ILE A 81 -1.88 -4.95 0.01
CA ILE A 81 -1.86 -4.28 1.32
C ILE A 81 -2.89 -4.91 2.26
N ARG A 82 -4.13 -5.11 1.80
CA ARG A 82 -5.19 -5.72 2.63
C ARG A 82 -4.82 -7.12 3.10
N ARG A 83 -4.21 -7.93 2.22
CA ARG A 83 -3.77 -9.29 2.56
C ARG A 83 -2.65 -9.23 3.60
N PHE A 84 -1.67 -8.34 3.41
CA PHE A 84 -0.55 -8.16 4.32
C PHE A 84 -0.98 -7.69 5.72
N VAL A 85 -1.88 -6.70 5.78
CA VAL A 85 -2.49 -6.18 7.02
C VAL A 85 -3.27 -7.30 7.74
N LEU A 86 -3.98 -8.15 6.99
CA LEU A 86 -4.73 -9.26 7.57
C LEU A 86 -3.82 -10.33 8.18
N ASP A 87 -2.82 -10.74 7.40
CA ASP A 87 -1.90 -11.86 7.66
C ASP A 87 -0.96 -11.53 8.83
N ASN A 88 -0.31 -10.37 8.77
CA ASN A 88 0.66 -9.92 9.78
C ASN A 88 0.00 -9.17 10.95
N ASN A 89 -1.32 -8.98 10.93
CA ASN A 89 -2.06 -8.26 11.99
C ASN A 89 -1.48 -6.85 12.26
N VAL A 90 -1.06 -6.17 11.20
CA VAL A 90 -0.54 -4.80 11.23
C VAL A 90 -1.63 -3.81 10.81
N THR A 91 -1.31 -2.52 10.85
CA THR A 91 -2.12 -1.44 10.28
C THR A 91 -1.32 -0.73 9.20
N ALA A 92 -1.98 -0.15 8.21
CA ALA A 92 -1.30 0.56 7.14
C ALA A 92 -1.99 1.89 6.83
N GLU A 93 -1.21 2.92 6.54
CA GLU A 93 -1.64 4.17 5.92
C GLU A 93 -0.89 4.39 4.61
N TYR A 94 -1.56 4.99 3.64
CA TYR A 94 -1.00 5.43 2.37
C TYR A 94 -1.46 6.85 2.10
N HIS A 95 -0.51 7.74 1.85
CA HIS A 95 -0.79 9.11 1.44
C HIS A 95 -0.38 9.30 -0.02
N ALA A 96 -1.33 9.70 -0.85
CA ALA A 96 -1.10 10.07 -2.24
C ALA A 96 -0.97 11.60 -2.33
N SER A 97 0.25 12.09 -2.55
CA SER A 97 0.51 13.54 -2.60
C SER A 97 -0.14 14.25 -3.80
N ASP A 98 -0.30 13.56 -4.93
CA ASP A 98 -0.87 14.15 -6.17
C ASP A 98 -2.36 14.48 -6.04
N THR A 99 -3.12 13.61 -5.37
CA THR A 99 -4.56 13.81 -5.17
C THR A 99 -4.92 14.27 -3.75
N GLY A 100 -3.97 14.25 -2.81
CA GLY A 100 -4.24 14.52 -1.40
C GLY A 100 -5.00 13.41 -0.67
N MET A 101 -5.29 12.29 -1.37
CA MET A 101 -6.03 11.18 -0.78
C MET A 101 -5.17 10.40 0.22
N LYS A 102 -5.76 10.11 1.37
CA LYS A 102 -5.23 9.21 2.39
C LYS A 102 -6.07 7.96 2.44
N TYR A 103 -5.40 6.82 2.46
CA TYR A 103 -5.99 5.51 2.57
C TYR A 103 -5.46 4.87 3.83
N THR A 104 -6.31 4.35 4.69
CA THR A 104 -5.89 3.56 5.85
C THR A 104 -6.52 2.18 5.79
N TRP A 105 -5.78 1.18 6.24
CA TRP A 105 -6.21 -0.20 6.37
C TRP A 105 -5.94 -0.68 7.79
N GLU A 106 -7.01 -1.11 8.46
CA GLU A 106 -6.94 -1.69 9.79
C GLU A 106 -7.62 -3.07 9.77
N LYS A 107 -7.04 -4.04 10.48
CA LYS A 107 -7.71 -5.31 10.76
C LYS A 107 -8.54 -5.17 12.03
N LYS A 108 -9.83 -5.52 11.95
CA LYS A 108 -10.73 -5.54 13.11
C LYS A 108 -11.73 -6.68 12.97
N ASN A 109 -11.81 -7.51 14.01
CA ASN A 109 -12.70 -8.68 14.07
C ASN A 109 -12.56 -9.64 12.86
N GLY A 110 -11.33 -9.90 12.42
CA GLY A 110 -11.04 -10.75 11.26
C GLY A 110 -11.37 -10.14 9.89
N LYS A 111 -11.83 -8.89 9.85
CA LYS A 111 -12.14 -8.14 8.62
C LYS A 111 -11.15 -7.00 8.44
N ILE A 112 -11.01 -6.53 7.20
CA ILE A 112 -10.19 -5.36 6.87
C ILE A 112 -11.11 -4.15 6.68
N TYR A 113 -10.88 -3.09 7.44
CA TYR A 113 -11.53 -1.81 7.21
C TYR A 113 -10.57 -0.91 6.45
N GLN A 114 -11.00 -0.47 5.27
CA GLN A 114 -10.32 0.52 4.46
C GLN A 114 -11.02 1.86 4.64
N THR A 115 -10.31 2.90 5.05
CA THR A 115 -10.84 4.27 5.07
C THR A 115 -10.12 5.08 4.02
N GLU A 116 -10.88 5.74 3.15
CA GLU A 116 -10.38 6.65 2.11
C GLU A 116 -10.83 8.05 2.52
N THR A 117 -9.89 8.97 2.74
CA THR A 117 -10.19 10.37 3.05
C THR A 117 -9.45 11.31 2.11
N ASP A 118 -10.15 12.32 1.64
CA ASP A 118 -9.60 13.42 0.83
C ASP A 118 -9.35 14.67 1.69
N GLY A 119 -9.32 14.50 3.02
CA GLY A 119 -9.30 15.61 3.99
C GLY A 119 -10.68 16.22 4.26
N ILE A 120 -11.61 16.14 3.30
CA ILE A 120 -12.99 16.63 3.45
C ILE A 120 -13.98 15.47 3.50
N ASN A 121 -13.86 14.52 2.57
CA ASN A 121 -14.78 13.39 2.45
C ASN A 121 -14.15 12.12 2.99
N VAL A 122 -14.83 11.44 3.91
CA VAL A 122 -14.38 10.15 4.47
C VAL A 122 -15.30 9.04 3.97
N LYS A 123 -14.72 8.02 3.33
CA LYS A 123 -15.41 6.81 2.89
C LYS A 123 -14.79 5.60 3.56
N LYS A 124 -15.56 4.87 4.36
CA LYS A 124 -15.11 3.66 5.03
C LYS A 124 -15.70 2.43 4.36
N TYR A 125 -14.88 1.42 4.14
CA TYR A 125 -15.24 0.17 3.50
C TYR A 125 -14.82 -0.99 4.38
N GLU A 126 -15.73 -1.92 4.61
CA GLU A 126 -15.46 -3.21 5.23
C GLU A 126 -15.18 -4.24 4.13
N TYR A 127 -14.07 -4.94 4.23
CA TYR A 127 -13.66 -6.02 3.36
C TYR A 127 -13.62 -7.32 4.16
N ASN A 128 -14.47 -8.28 3.75
CA ASN A 128 -14.36 -9.66 4.18
C ASN A 128 -13.44 -10.39 3.20
N MET A 129 -12.23 -10.69 3.65
CA MET A 129 -11.21 -11.36 2.84
C MET A 129 -11.45 -12.87 2.68
N ASP A 130 -12.34 -13.46 3.49
CA ASP A 130 -12.75 -14.87 3.40
C ASP A 130 -13.74 -15.06 2.25
N THR A 131 -14.74 -14.16 2.17
CA THR A 131 -15.76 -14.19 1.10
C THR A 131 -15.45 -13.25 -0.06
N LEU A 132 -14.30 -12.56 -0.05
CA LEU A 132 -13.89 -11.50 -0.98
C LEU A 132 -14.96 -10.40 -1.22
N ARG A 133 -15.84 -10.18 -0.24
CA ARG A 133 -16.94 -9.20 -0.35
C ARG A 133 -16.52 -7.87 0.25
N ARG A 134 -16.91 -6.77 -0.40
CA ARG A 134 -16.80 -5.41 0.16
C ARG A 134 -18.17 -4.86 0.52
N LYS A 135 -18.24 -4.10 1.60
CA LYS A 135 -19.41 -3.34 2.03
C LYS A 135 -18.98 -1.92 2.35
N LEU A 136 -19.67 -0.93 1.80
CA LEU A 136 -19.49 0.46 2.22
C LEU A 136 -20.10 0.61 3.63
N CYS A 137 -19.30 1.08 4.58
CA CYS A 137 -19.78 1.50 5.89
C CYS A 137 -20.45 2.87 5.70
N LYS A 138 -21.74 2.94 6.07
CA LYS A 138 -22.48 4.20 6.16
C LYS A 138 -22.21 4.84 7.52
#